data_AF-A0A7S2NVS3-F1
#
_entry.id   AF-A0A7S2NVS3-F1
#
_cell.length_a   1.000
_cell.length_b   1.000
_cell.length_c   1.000
_cell.angle_alpha   90.00
_cell.angle_beta   90.00
_cell.angle_gamma   90.00
#
_symmetry.space_group_name_H-M   'P 1'
#
loop_
_entity.id
_entity.type
_entity.pdbx_description
1 polymer ?
#
loop_
_entity_poly.entity_id
_entity_poly.type
_entity_poly.pdbx_seq_one_letter_code
_entity_poly.pdbx_strand_id
1 'polypeptide(L)'
;SYPVPAKDKTVQNFDAKFFEGKLYITAGQNELFDIFPCQVHFFTNTEPGKFFGKLNWRINEPDGEFFTRDALQRFVQDENWPAHLINHDNDYLHYEDDWYILDYEMPGNSKNVPPFAFVYYRGSNDAWVGYGGAVVYTPAASLPEELLPRLREAAKKVKFDFDKDFTVTDNTCQVIGDKEKILLREQFAGKVAIQTEEQLQAEVVRVRGTATNNIKAQKMLVNNELGQASAAFEKLSEKAKEFEDEIVKDAVLLEKELEKDLVNVEKEVEKDIVFVEKEVEKDIMKVEKEVETDIKKVVGGGRK
;
A
#
# COMPACT_ATOMS: atom_id res chain seq x y z
N SER A 1 20.10 -12.43 -11.28
CA SER A 1 20.34 -11.17 -12.02
C SER A 1 19.16 -10.91 -12.92
N TYR A 2 18.82 -9.65 -13.13
CA TYR A 2 17.62 -9.24 -13.86
C TYR A 2 18.02 -8.69 -15.25
N PRO A 3 17.96 -9.51 -16.33
CA PRO A 3 18.32 -9.03 -17.67
C PRO A 3 17.27 -8.05 -18.23
N VAL A 4 17.66 -7.19 -19.17
CA VAL A 4 16.67 -6.42 -19.95
C VAL A 4 15.80 -7.41 -20.73
N PRO A 5 14.46 -7.35 -20.65
CA PRO A 5 13.59 -8.24 -21.40
C PRO A 5 13.68 -7.94 -22.91
N ALA A 6 13.47 -8.93 -23.75
CA ALA A 6 13.38 -8.68 -25.18
C ALA A 6 12.10 -7.88 -25.52
N LYS A 7 12.15 -6.98 -26.49
CA LYS A 7 11.03 -6.10 -26.86
C LYS A 7 9.76 -6.84 -27.30
N ASP A 8 9.88 -8.06 -27.84
CA ASP A 8 8.74 -8.91 -28.18
C ASP A 8 8.06 -9.53 -26.95
N LYS A 9 8.69 -9.46 -25.77
CA LYS A 9 8.15 -9.94 -24.48
C LYS A 9 7.37 -8.86 -23.74
N THR A 10 7.53 -7.60 -24.08
CA THR A 10 6.74 -6.49 -23.55
C THR A 10 5.52 -6.22 -24.43
N VAL A 11 4.57 -5.44 -23.92
CA VAL A 11 3.44 -4.98 -24.73
C VAL A 11 3.92 -4.09 -25.87
N GLN A 12 3.23 -4.17 -27.02
CA GLN A 12 3.66 -3.43 -28.22
C GLN A 12 3.21 -1.98 -28.20
N ASN A 13 2.09 -1.70 -27.54
CA ASN A 13 1.55 -0.37 -27.29
C ASN A 13 1.34 -0.23 -25.79
N PHE A 14 1.61 0.95 -25.25
CA PHE A 14 1.36 1.28 -23.85
C PHE A 14 0.97 2.76 -23.75
N ASP A 15 -0.04 3.06 -22.94
CA ASP A 15 -0.43 4.44 -22.65
C ASP A 15 -0.04 4.77 -21.20
N ALA A 16 0.94 5.66 -21.04
CA ALA A 16 1.45 6.07 -19.74
C ALA A 16 0.37 6.71 -18.84
N LYS A 17 -0.77 7.15 -19.41
CA LYS A 17 -1.93 7.61 -18.64
C LYS A 17 -2.50 6.56 -17.70
N PHE A 18 -2.18 5.27 -17.90
CA PHE A 18 -2.51 4.21 -16.93
C PHE A 18 -2.08 4.61 -15.51
N PHE A 19 -0.90 5.23 -15.39
CA PHE A 19 -0.37 5.66 -14.12
C PHE A 19 -1.04 6.92 -13.58
N GLU A 20 -2.09 7.52 -14.15
CA GLU A 20 -2.72 8.66 -13.45
C GLU A 20 -3.44 8.19 -12.17
N GLY A 21 -3.12 8.79 -11.02
CA GLY A 21 -3.88 8.60 -9.79
C GLY A 21 -3.22 7.70 -8.75
N LYS A 22 -4.05 7.04 -7.95
CA LYS A 22 -3.64 6.14 -6.86
C LYS A 22 -3.61 4.71 -7.38
N LEU A 23 -2.49 4.03 -7.18
CA LEU A 23 -2.30 2.62 -7.54
C LEU A 23 -1.65 1.89 -6.37
N TYR A 24 -1.93 0.60 -6.27
CA TYR A 24 -1.35 -0.30 -5.29
C TYR A 24 -0.46 -1.31 -5.97
N ILE A 25 0.70 -1.62 -5.38
CA ILE A 25 1.36 -2.90 -5.69
C ILE A 25 0.56 -3.96 -4.96
N THR A 26 -0.06 -4.88 -5.71
CA THR A 26 -0.87 -5.99 -5.17
C THR A 26 -0.22 -7.35 -5.28
N ALA A 27 0.87 -7.45 -6.03
CA ALA A 27 1.78 -8.58 -5.98
C ALA A 27 3.20 -8.15 -6.33
N GLY A 28 4.18 -8.72 -5.65
CA GLY A 28 5.60 -8.39 -5.79
C GLY A 28 6.48 -9.64 -5.86
N GLN A 29 7.56 -9.56 -6.64
CA GLN A 29 8.48 -10.68 -6.84
C GLN A 29 9.70 -10.62 -5.91
N ASN A 30 10.28 -9.43 -5.73
CA ASN A 30 11.50 -9.28 -4.95
C ASN A 30 11.18 -9.02 -3.47
N GLU A 31 11.56 -9.97 -2.61
CA GLU A 31 11.32 -9.90 -1.15
C GLU A 31 11.91 -8.65 -0.47
N LEU A 32 12.96 -8.06 -1.05
CA LEU A 32 13.62 -6.88 -0.48
C LEU A 32 12.90 -5.57 -0.76
N PHE A 33 12.08 -5.52 -1.81
CA PHE A 33 11.56 -4.26 -2.35
C PHE A 33 10.05 -4.27 -2.61
N ASP A 34 9.48 -5.44 -2.93
CA ASP A 34 8.18 -5.52 -3.58
C ASP A 34 7.07 -6.07 -2.66
N ILE A 35 7.40 -6.60 -1.49
CA ILE A 35 6.44 -7.34 -0.63
C ILE A 35 6.07 -6.62 0.67
N PHE A 36 6.46 -5.35 0.82
CA PHE A 36 6.11 -4.60 2.03
C PHE A 36 4.58 -4.41 2.13
N PRO A 37 4.03 -4.32 3.35
CA PRO A 37 2.62 -4.01 3.55
C PRO A 37 2.31 -2.55 3.18
N CYS A 38 1.06 -2.28 2.78
CA CYS A 38 0.57 -0.95 2.40
C CYS A 38 1.48 -0.24 1.36
N GLN A 39 1.53 -0.82 0.15
CA GLN A 39 2.29 -0.33 -0.99
C GLN A 39 1.40 0.53 -1.89
N VAL A 40 1.25 1.81 -1.54
CA VAL A 40 0.36 2.74 -2.22
C VAL A 40 1.13 3.87 -2.87
N HIS A 41 1.04 3.95 -4.18
CA HIS A 41 1.79 4.89 -5.00
C HIS A 41 0.83 5.89 -5.63
N PHE A 42 1.25 7.16 -5.63
CA PHE A 42 0.50 8.24 -6.25
C PHE A 42 1.27 8.74 -7.43
N PHE A 43 0.57 8.96 -8.53
CA PHE A 43 1.18 9.35 -9.77
C PHE A 43 0.40 10.48 -10.42
N THR A 44 1.12 11.29 -11.18
CA THR A 44 0.52 12.36 -11.99
C THR A 44 1.28 12.51 -13.29
N ASN A 45 0.53 12.51 -14.39
CA ASN A 45 1.07 12.81 -15.71
C ASN A 45 1.30 14.32 -15.82
N THR A 46 2.42 14.70 -16.41
CA THR A 46 2.75 16.12 -16.69
C THR A 46 2.66 16.43 -18.18
N GLU A 47 3.03 15.48 -19.02
CA GLU A 47 3.01 15.56 -20.49
C GLU A 47 2.74 14.17 -21.09
N PRO A 48 2.39 14.05 -22.40
CA PRO A 48 2.30 12.75 -23.06
C PRO A 48 3.59 11.94 -22.85
N GLY A 49 3.46 10.75 -22.25
CA GLY A 49 4.59 9.86 -21.96
C GLY A 49 5.47 10.29 -20.78
N LYS A 50 5.14 11.35 -20.04
CA LYS A 50 5.92 11.79 -18.86
C LYS A 50 5.05 11.88 -17.62
N PHE A 51 5.52 11.31 -16.53
CA PHE A 51 4.80 11.33 -15.25
C PHE A 51 5.77 11.28 -14.07
N PHE A 52 5.27 11.75 -12.92
CA PHE A 52 5.93 11.62 -11.63
C PHE A 52 5.18 10.61 -10.78
N GLY A 53 5.92 9.80 -10.02
CA GLY A 53 5.41 8.89 -9.00
C GLY A 53 5.97 9.26 -7.64
N LYS A 54 5.08 9.44 -6.66
CA LYS A 54 5.41 9.39 -5.24
C LYS A 54 5.12 7.97 -4.77
N LEU A 55 6.18 7.17 -4.67
CA LEU A 55 6.12 5.79 -4.20
C LEU A 55 6.10 5.81 -2.68
N ASN A 56 5.07 5.24 -2.04
CA ASN A 56 5.00 5.14 -0.59
C ASN A 56 4.87 3.68 -0.18
N TRP A 57 5.70 3.28 0.78
CA TRP A 57 5.65 1.96 1.36
C TRP A 57 5.90 2.01 2.86
N ARG A 58 5.45 0.97 3.57
CA ARG A 58 5.67 0.82 5.01
C ARG A 58 6.63 -0.30 5.30
N ILE A 59 7.70 0.02 6.02
CA ILE A 59 8.63 -0.98 6.53
C ILE A 59 8.20 -1.32 7.95
N ASN A 60 7.80 -2.57 8.18
CA ASN A 60 7.54 -3.07 9.53
C ASN A 60 8.86 -3.43 10.21
N GLU A 61 9.05 -2.94 11.43
CA GLU A 61 10.15 -3.31 12.31
C GLU A 61 9.80 -4.57 13.12
N PRO A 62 10.79 -5.30 13.64
CA PRO A 62 10.58 -6.53 14.41
C PRO A 62 9.72 -6.39 15.68
N ASP A 63 9.56 -5.18 16.20
CA ASP A 63 8.72 -4.83 17.34
C ASP A 63 7.26 -4.54 16.98
N GLY A 64 6.93 -4.56 15.68
CA GLY A 64 5.59 -4.27 15.16
C GLY A 64 5.36 -2.80 14.81
N GLU A 65 6.33 -1.91 15.03
CA GLU A 65 6.28 -0.53 14.56
C GLU A 65 6.46 -0.46 13.04
N PHE A 66 6.05 0.64 12.39
CA PHE A 66 6.30 0.81 10.96
C PHE A 66 6.73 2.22 10.56
N PHE A 67 7.60 2.30 9.54
CA PHE A 67 8.03 3.56 8.92
C PHE A 67 7.40 3.72 7.56
N THR A 68 6.74 4.86 7.31
CA THR A 68 6.44 5.30 5.95
C THR A 68 7.72 5.84 5.32
N ARG A 69 8.06 5.30 4.15
CA ARG A 69 9.09 5.85 3.26
C ARG A 69 8.42 6.35 2.00
N ASP A 70 8.89 7.48 1.50
CA ASP A 70 8.48 8.00 0.20
C ASP A 70 9.68 8.30 -0.70
N ALA A 71 9.51 8.05 -1.99
CA ALA A 71 10.45 8.43 -3.03
C ALA A 71 9.71 9.12 -4.17
N LEU A 72 10.26 10.24 -4.65
CA LEU A 72 9.79 10.89 -5.86
C LEU A 72 10.61 10.40 -7.05
N GLN A 73 9.92 9.87 -8.06
CA GLN A 73 10.54 9.36 -9.28
C GLN A 73 9.90 9.99 -10.50
N ARG A 74 10.74 10.32 -11.50
CA ARG A 74 10.30 10.84 -12.80
C ARG A 74 10.49 9.78 -13.86
N PHE A 75 9.42 9.44 -14.56
CA PHE A 75 9.46 8.48 -15.67
C PHE A 75 9.20 9.18 -17.00
N VAL A 76 9.94 8.75 -18.02
CA VAL A 76 9.76 9.15 -19.42
C VAL A 76 9.60 7.91 -20.29
N GLN A 77 8.50 7.82 -21.00
CA GLN A 77 8.22 6.75 -21.94
C GLN A 77 9.16 6.84 -23.15
N ASP A 78 9.78 5.72 -23.52
CA ASP A 78 10.64 5.61 -24.69
C ASP A 78 9.82 5.68 -25.98
N GLU A 79 10.11 6.66 -26.83
CA GLU A 79 9.43 6.89 -28.11
C GLU A 79 9.53 5.69 -29.07
N ASN A 80 10.64 4.94 -29.00
CA ASN A 80 10.86 3.79 -29.86
C ASN A 80 10.37 2.49 -29.23
N TRP A 81 10.11 2.47 -27.93
CA TRP A 81 9.66 1.31 -27.19
C TRP A 81 8.61 1.72 -26.16
N PRO A 82 7.31 1.79 -26.55
CA PRO A 82 6.27 2.33 -25.68
C PRO A 82 6.16 1.66 -24.30
N ALA A 83 6.49 0.37 -24.20
CA ALA A 83 6.47 -0.35 -22.93
C ALA A 83 7.69 -0.12 -22.04
N HIS A 84 8.68 0.67 -22.48
CA HIS A 84 9.88 1.00 -21.73
C HIS A 84 9.73 2.41 -21.14
N LEU A 85 9.78 2.52 -19.82
CA LEU A 85 9.68 3.78 -19.08
C LEU A 85 11.00 3.99 -18.35
N ILE A 86 11.62 5.12 -18.63
CA ILE A 86 12.98 5.45 -18.23
C ILE A 86 12.92 6.37 -17.01
N ASN A 87 13.47 5.93 -15.88
CA ASN A 87 13.82 6.80 -14.76
C ASN A 87 15.34 6.86 -14.61
N HIS A 88 15.96 7.78 -15.35
CA HIS A 88 17.39 8.10 -15.28
C HIS A 88 17.60 9.52 -14.73
N ASP A 89 18.86 9.92 -14.59
CA ASP A 89 19.27 11.26 -14.14
C ASP A 89 18.89 11.58 -12.67
N ASN A 90 18.77 10.58 -11.80
CA ASN A 90 18.57 10.80 -10.37
C ASN A 90 19.88 11.21 -9.68
N ASP A 91 20.47 12.34 -10.11
CA ASP A 91 21.84 12.78 -9.79
C ASP A 91 22.14 12.90 -8.28
N TYR A 92 21.14 13.14 -7.43
CA TYR A 92 21.33 13.25 -5.97
C TYR A 92 21.36 11.89 -5.28
N LEU A 93 20.58 10.93 -5.75
CA LEU A 93 20.48 9.59 -5.18
C LEU A 93 21.32 8.55 -5.95
N HIS A 94 21.95 8.96 -7.05
CA HIS A 94 22.84 8.15 -7.89
C HIS A 94 22.25 6.78 -8.25
N TYR A 95 21.00 6.76 -8.72
CA TYR A 95 20.35 5.54 -9.20
C TYR A 95 19.63 5.72 -10.52
N GLU A 96 19.38 4.62 -11.19
CA GLU A 96 18.55 4.49 -12.39
C GLU A 96 17.54 3.37 -12.15
N ASP A 97 16.33 3.51 -12.68
CA ASP A 97 15.30 2.47 -12.63
C ASP A 97 14.48 2.42 -13.93
N ASP A 98 14.68 1.40 -14.74
CA ASP A 98 13.94 1.21 -15.98
C ASP A 98 12.78 0.24 -15.77
N TRP A 99 11.60 0.64 -16.21
CA TRP A 99 10.39 -0.17 -16.16
C TRP A 99 10.03 -0.69 -17.54
N TYR A 100 9.60 -1.95 -17.58
CA TYR A 100 9.22 -2.68 -18.78
C TYR A 100 7.84 -3.30 -18.58
N ILE A 101 6.85 -2.87 -19.36
CA ILE A 101 5.46 -3.33 -19.21
C ILE A 101 5.27 -4.67 -19.92
N LEU A 102 5.06 -5.73 -19.13
CA LEU A 102 4.90 -7.10 -19.62
C LEU A 102 3.47 -7.39 -20.08
N ASP A 103 2.49 -6.85 -19.37
CA ASP A 103 1.07 -6.88 -19.70
C ASP A 103 0.35 -5.71 -19.01
N TYR A 104 -0.75 -5.23 -19.58
CA TYR A 104 -1.57 -4.19 -18.94
C TYR A 104 -2.99 -4.16 -19.50
N GLU A 105 -3.86 -3.44 -18.80
CA GLU A 105 -5.17 -3.06 -19.29
C GLU A 105 -5.63 -1.74 -18.68
N MET A 106 -6.20 -0.85 -19.51
CA MET A 106 -6.65 0.47 -19.07
C MET A 106 -7.95 0.39 -18.26
N PRO A 107 -8.18 1.35 -17.34
CA PRO A 107 -9.52 1.59 -16.79
C PRO A 107 -10.54 1.82 -17.90
N GLY A 108 -11.73 1.21 -17.78
CA GLY A 108 -12.80 1.34 -18.77
C GLY A 108 -12.57 0.58 -20.09
N ASN A 109 -11.68 -0.41 -20.10
CA ASN A 109 -11.44 -1.24 -21.27
C ASN A 109 -12.67 -2.05 -21.71
N SER A 110 -12.72 -2.41 -22.99
CA SER A 110 -13.81 -3.19 -23.59
C SER A 110 -13.73 -4.70 -23.32
N LYS A 111 -12.65 -5.18 -22.68
CA LYS A 111 -12.41 -6.62 -22.45
C LYS A 111 -13.03 -7.11 -21.13
N ASN A 112 -13.64 -6.21 -20.35
CA ASN A 112 -14.20 -6.51 -19.04
C ASN A 112 -13.20 -7.22 -18.11
N VAL A 113 -11.93 -6.80 -18.19
CA VAL A 113 -10.86 -7.27 -17.29
C VAL A 113 -10.54 -6.13 -16.31
N PRO A 114 -10.31 -6.41 -15.02
CA PRO A 114 -9.86 -5.37 -14.08
C PRO A 114 -8.62 -4.63 -14.62
N PRO A 115 -8.54 -3.30 -14.47
CA PRO A 115 -7.35 -2.55 -14.90
C PRO A 115 -6.13 -2.94 -14.08
N PHE A 116 -5.00 -3.12 -14.75
CA PHE A 116 -3.73 -3.47 -14.11
C PHE A 116 -2.54 -3.13 -15.01
N ALA A 117 -1.34 -3.08 -14.43
CA ALA A 117 -0.09 -3.13 -15.17
C ALA A 117 0.89 -4.09 -14.49
N PHE A 118 1.44 -5.01 -15.26
CA PHE A 118 2.52 -5.88 -14.83
C PHE A 118 3.85 -5.27 -15.28
N VAL A 119 4.59 -4.74 -14.32
CA VAL A 119 5.85 -4.04 -14.52
C VAL A 119 6.99 -4.97 -14.15
N TYR A 120 7.93 -5.17 -15.06
CA TYR A 120 9.26 -5.68 -14.75
C TYR A 120 10.21 -4.50 -14.63
N TYR A 121 10.96 -4.39 -13.55
CA TYR A 121 11.87 -3.27 -13.35
C TYR A 121 13.31 -3.74 -13.20
N ARG A 122 14.22 -2.86 -13.58
CA ARG A 122 15.65 -3.07 -13.41
C ARG A 122 16.28 -1.72 -13.11
N GLY A 123 16.97 -1.67 -11.98
CA GLY A 123 17.75 -0.51 -11.62
C GLY A 123 19.21 -0.80 -11.33
N SER A 124 19.97 0.28 -11.19
CA SER A 124 21.37 0.26 -10.81
C SER A 124 21.68 1.49 -9.97
N ASN A 125 22.54 1.34 -8.98
CA ASN A 125 23.11 2.46 -8.22
C ASN A 125 24.60 2.21 -7.95
N ASP A 126 25.26 3.14 -7.26
CA ASP A 126 26.69 3.07 -6.93
C ASP A 126 27.09 1.80 -6.15
N ALA A 127 26.15 1.20 -5.41
CA ALA A 127 26.40 0.03 -4.57
C ALA A 127 26.03 -1.29 -5.26
N TRP A 128 25.08 -1.28 -6.19
CA TRP A 128 24.52 -2.49 -6.79
C TRP A 128 24.03 -2.23 -8.22
N VAL A 129 24.70 -2.87 -9.17
CA VAL A 129 24.29 -2.87 -10.58
C VAL A 129 23.35 -4.03 -10.88
N GLY A 130 22.17 -3.71 -11.44
CA GLY A 130 21.21 -4.70 -11.91
C GLY A 130 20.36 -5.34 -10.81
N TYR A 131 20.02 -4.56 -9.76
CA TYR A 131 18.86 -4.90 -8.95
C TYR A 131 17.61 -4.83 -9.83
N GLY A 132 16.55 -5.51 -9.40
CA GLY A 132 15.34 -5.59 -10.20
C GLY A 132 14.34 -6.52 -9.56
N GLY A 133 13.24 -6.69 -10.26
CA GLY A 133 12.11 -7.46 -9.79
C GLY A 133 10.95 -7.27 -10.73
N ALA A 134 9.76 -7.61 -10.25
CA ALA A 134 8.55 -7.39 -10.99
C ALA A 134 7.37 -7.22 -10.04
N VAL A 135 6.48 -6.31 -10.39
CA VAL A 135 5.35 -5.90 -9.57
C VAL A 135 4.07 -5.82 -10.40
N VAL A 136 2.94 -6.04 -9.74
CA VAL A 136 1.62 -5.87 -10.32
C VAL A 136 0.95 -4.65 -9.68
N TYR A 137 0.71 -3.64 -10.50
CA TYR A 137 -0.07 -2.47 -10.11
C TYR A 137 -1.55 -2.66 -10.42
N THR A 138 -2.40 -2.36 -9.45
CA THR A 138 -3.86 -2.30 -9.61
C THR A 138 -4.45 -1.06 -8.93
N PRO A 139 -5.56 -0.49 -9.44
CA PRO A 139 -6.28 0.57 -8.72
C PRO A 139 -6.97 0.06 -7.44
N ALA A 140 -7.38 -1.22 -7.44
CA ALA A 140 -7.89 -1.88 -6.23
C ALA A 140 -6.73 -2.25 -5.30
N ALA A 141 -6.97 -2.14 -3.99
CA ALA A 141 -5.98 -2.47 -2.95
C ALA A 141 -5.71 -3.98 -2.83
N SER A 142 -6.64 -4.83 -3.26
CA SER A 142 -6.46 -6.29 -3.33
C SER A 142 -6.26 -6.74 -4.78
N LEU A 143 -5.47 -7.81 -4.96
CA LEU A 143 -5.25 -8.42 -6.27
C LEU A 143 -6.56 -9.09 -6.77
N PRO A 144 -7.13 -8.67 -7.92
CA PRO A 144 -8.30 -9.34 -8.48
C PRO A 144 -7.93 -10.74 -9.00
N GLU A 145 -8.59 -11.78 -8.51
CA GLU A 145 -8.31 -13.18 -8.88
C GLU A 145 -8.45 -13.46 -10.39
N GLU A 146 -9.34 -12.71 -11.07
CA GLU A 146 -9.55 -12.79 -12.51
C GLU A 146 -8.30 -12.47 -13.34
N LEU A 147 -7.32 -11.75 -12.76
CA LEU A 147 -6.06 -11.42 -13.42
C LEU A 147 -5.07 -12.58 -13.41
N LEU A 148 -5.19 -13.54 -12.48
CA LEU A 148 -4.20 -14.59 -12.27
C LEU A 148 -3.79 -15.33 -13.56
N PRO A 149 -4.70 -15.71 -14.48
CA PRO A 149 -4.31 -16.35 -15.74
C PRO A 149 -3.39 -15.46 -16.60
N ARG A 150 -3.67 -14.16 -16.71
CA ARG A 150 -2.84 -13.22 -17.48
C ARG A 150 -1.49 -12.98 -16.81
N LEU A 151 -1.48 -12.86 -15.49
CA LEU A 151 -0.26 -12.65 -14.72
C LEU A 151 0.68 -13.85 -14.83
N ARG A 152 0.17 -15.08 -14.74
CA ARG A 152 0.98 -16.29 -14.98
C ARG A 152 1.63 -16.31 -16.35
N GLU A 153 0.91 -15.92 -17.39
CA GLU A 153 1.47 -15.85 -18.76
C GLU A 153 2.49 -14.73 -18.92
N ALA A 154 2.26 -13.57 -18.30
CA ALA A 154 3.21 -12.45 -18.32
C ALA A 154 4.51 -12.77 -17.57
N ALA A 155 4.43 -13.40 -16.39
CA ALA A 155 5.60 -13.81 -15.60
C ALA A 155 6.53 -14.75 -16.39
N LYS A 156 5.96 -15.71 -17.12
CA LYS A 156 6.71 -16.64 -17.97
C LYS A 156 7.55 -15.94 -19.04
N LYS A 157 7.12 -14.78 -19.55
CA LYS A 157 7.85 -14.01 -20.57
C LYS A 157 9.24 -13.58 -20.10
N VAL A 158 9.41 -13.42 -18.79
CA VAL A 158 10.67 -13.07 -18.12
C VAL A 158 11.22 -14.20 -17.24
N LYS A 159 10.73 -15.44 -17.46
CA LYS A 159 11.16 -16.68 -16.78
C LYS A 159 10.86 -16.73 -15.28
N PHE A 160 9.82 -16.01 -14.83
CA PHE A 160 9.25 -16.21 -13.50
C PHE A 160 8.04 -17.14 -13.54
N ASP A 161 7.78 -17.78 -12.41
CA ASP A 161 6.56 -18.52 -12.10
C ASP A 161 5.73 -17.69 -11.10
N PHE A 162 4.61 -17.13 -11.54
CA PHE A 162 3.80 -16.23 -10.71
C PHE A 162 3.39 -16.89 -9.38
N ASP A 163 3.02 -18.17 -9.39
CA ASP A 163 2.49 -18.83 -8.18
C ASP A 163 3.61 -19.20 -7.17
N LYS A 164 4.88 -19.15 -7.57
CA LYS A 164 6.03 -19.49 -6.72
C LYS A 164 6.89 -18.29 -6.35
N ASP A 165 7.06 -17.37 -7.30
CA ASP A 165 8.02 -16.29 -7.19
C ASP A 165 7.38 -14.98 -6.73
N PHE A 166 6.04 -14.88 -6.73
CA PHE A 166 5.32 -13.67 -6.33
C PHE A 166 4.58 -13.85 -5.01
N THR A 167 4.60 -12.80 -4.21
CA THR A 167 3.81 -12.67 -2.98
C THR A 167 2.72 -11.64 -3.21
N VAL A 168 1.47 -11.99 -2.87
CA VAL A 168 0.36 -11.04 -2.81
C VAL A 168 0.57 -10.14 -1.60
N THR A 169 0.56 -8.83 -1.81
CA THR A 169 0.80 -7.84 -0.76
C THR A 169 -0.47 -7.52 0.00
N ASP A 170 -0.34 -7.36 1.32
CA ASP A 170 -1.42 -6.89 2.17
C ASP A 170 -1.42 -5.34 2.19
N ASN A 171 -2.44 -4.76 1.56
CA ASN A 171 -2.63 -3.32 1.50
C ASN A 171 -3.65 -2.79 2.53
N THR A 172 -3.87 -3.52 3.63
CA THR A 172 -4.56 -2.99 4.81
C THR A 172 -3.69 -1.94 5.50
N CYS A 173 -3.73 -0.71 4.99
CA CYS A 173 -2.98 0.42 5.52
C CYS A 173 -3.50 0.84 6.92
N GLN A 174 -2.81 0.44 7.98
CA GLN A 174 -3.17 0.78 9.37
C GLN A 174 -2.98 2.28 9.69
N VAL A 175 -3.68 2.84 10.67
CA VAL A 175 -3.46 4.24 11.10
C VAL A 175 -2.39 4.28 12.20
N ILE A 176 -1.35 5.11 12.05
CA ILE A 176 -0.43 5.42 13.16
C ILE A 176 -1.17 6.31 14.15
N GLY A 177 -1.24 5.91 15.42
CA GLY A 177 -1.88 6.69 16.47
C GLY A 177 -1.18 8.03 16.74
N ASP A 178 -1.89 9.05 17.23
CA ASP A 178 -1.35 10.41 17.38
C ASP A 178 -0.13 10.51 18.31
N LYS A 179 -0.04 9.68 19.35
CA LYS A 179 1.14 9.61 20.24
C LYS A 179 2.37 9.04 19.54
N GLU A 180 2.14 8.04 18.70
CA GLU A 180 3.17 7.36 17.93
C GLU A 180 3.67 8.26 16.79
N LYS A 181 2.75 9.02 16.15
CA LYS A 181 3.11 10.12 15.23
C LYS A 181 4.01 11.18 15.87
N ILE A 182 3.73 11.60 17.11
CA ILE A 182 4.55 12.62 17.81
C ILE A 182 5.94 12.05 18.15
N LEU A 183 6.00 10.83 18.69
CA LEU A 183 7.26 10.16 19.03
C LEU A 183 8.14 9.93 17.79
N LEU A 184 7.54 9.43 16.70
CA LEU A 184 8.21 9.21 15.41
C LEU A 184 8.61 10.52 14.74
N ARG A 185 7.81 11.59 14.88
CA ARG A 185 8.19 12.92 14.40
C ARG A 185 9.36 13.51 15.19
N GLU A 186 9.34 13.37 16.51
CA GLU A 186 10.44 13.85 17.37
C GLU A 186 11.74 13.06 17.16
N GLN A 187 11.66 11.76 16.91
CA GLN A 187 12.84 10.93 16.66
C GLN A 187 13.36 11.01 15.20
N PHE A 188 12.47 11.19 14.21
CA PHE A 188 12.81 10.98 12.80
C PHE A 188 12.24 11.99 11.79
N ALA A 189 11.30 12.89 12.14
CA ALA A 189 10.82 13.91 11.19
C ALA A 189 11.94 14.81 10.69
N GLY A 190 12.97 14.99 11.52
CA GLY A 190 14.21 15.63 11.11
C GLY A 190 14.84 14.95 9.89
N LYS A 191 14.93 13.62 9.79
CA LYS A 191 15.72 12.98 8.71
C LYS A 191 14.94 12.70 7.41
N VAL A 192 13.65 12.40 7.50
CA VAL A 192 12.84 11.99 6.32
C VAL A 192 12.30 13.20 5.56
N ALA A 193 11.76 14.21 6.26
CA ALA A 193 11.35 15.46 5.63
C ALA A 193 12.57 16.19 5.05
N ILE A 194 13.72 16.15 5.74
CA ILE A 194 14.98 16.66 5.21
C ILE A 194 15.38 15.91 3.93
N GLN A 195 15.24 14.59 3.80
CA GLN A 195 15.62 13.91 2.54
C GLN A 195 14.75 14.31 1.35
N THR A 196 13.43 14.41 1.51
CA THR A 196 12.52 14.82 0.41
C THR A 196 12.67 16.31 0.11
N GLU A 197 12.79 17.16 1.14
CA GLU A 197 13.10 18.58 0.97
C GLU A 197 14.52 18.82 0.44
N GLU A 198 15.51 17.99 0.76
CA GLU A 198 16.88 18.04 0.23
C GLU A 198 16.94 17.51 -1.20
N GLN A 199 16.13 16.52 -1.59
CA GLN A 199 15.99 16.13 -2.99
C GLN A 199 15.41 17.29 -3.80
N LEU A 200 14.33 17.91 -3.31
CA LEU A 200 13.73 19.10 -3.92
C LEU A 200 14.68 20.30 -3.92
N GLN A 201 15.34 20.58 -2.80
CA GLN A 201 16.28 21.69 -2.67
C GLN A 201 17.56 21.43 -3.44
N ALA A 202 18.08 20.21 -3.55
CA ALA A 202 19.25 19.91 -4.39
C ALA A 202 18.92 20.13 -5.87
N GLU A 203 17.72 19.75 -6.30
CA GLU A 203 17.25 19.97 -7.67
C GLU A 203 16.99 21.46 -7.94
N VAL A 204 16.42 22.20 -6.98
CA VAL A 204 16.12 23.65 -7.08
C VAL A 204 17.36 24.55 -6.87
N VAL A 205 18.19 24.27 -5.86
CA VAL A 205 19.40 25.04 -5.48
C VAL A 205 20.48 24.86 -6.52
N ARG A 206 20.61 23.70 -7.16
CA ARG A 206 21.57 23.53 -8.27
C ARG A 206 21.17 24.34 -9.50
N VAL A 207 19.88 24.49 -9.80
CA VAL A 207 19.41 25.35 -10.89
C VAL A 207 19.74 26.83 -10.62
N ARG A 208 19.64 27.29 -9.36
CA ARG A 208 20.05 28.66 -8.97
C ARG A 208 21.58 28.84 -8.87
N GLY A 209 22.31 27.88 -8.31
CA GLY A 209 23.77 27.94 -8.11
C GLY A 209 24.58 27.68 -9.38
N THR A 210 24.00 26.98 -10.36
CA THR A 210 24.60 26.69 -11.68
C THR A 210 23.99 27.51 -12.81
N ALA A 211 23.21 28.54 -12.48
CA ALA A 211 22.76 29.55 -13.45
C ALA A 211 23.95 30.32 -14.08
N THR A 212 25.14 30.20 -13.50
CA THR A 212 26.34 30.88 -13.98
C THR A 212 27.10 30.10 -15.06
N ASN A 213 26.92 28.78 -15.27
CA ASN A 213 27.78 28.04 -16.23
C ASN A 213 27.28 26.69 -16.84
N ASN A 214 26.02 26.22 -16.69
CA ASN A 214 25.66 24.86 -17.17
C ASN A 214 24.43 24.79 -18.10
N ILE A 215 24.64 24.25 -19.31
CA ILE A 215 23.67 24.20 -20.44
C ILE A 215 22.42 23.36 -20.10
N LYS A 216 22.54 22.32 -19.27
CA LYS A 216 21.42 21.42 -18.87
C LYS A 216 20.41 22.13 -17.95
N ALA A 217 20.88 22.94 -17.00
CA ALA A 217 20.04 23.74 -16.10
C ALA A 217 19.31 24.87 -16.83
N GLN A 218 19.98 25.51 -17.80
CA GLN A 218 19.33 26.42 -18.74
C GLN A 218 18.23 25.71 -19.54
N LYS A 219 18.44 24.47 -20.00
CA LYS A 219 17.45 23.71 -20.79
C LYS A 219 16.19 23.33 -19.98
N MET A 220 16.35 22.91 -18.72
CA MET A 220 15.22 22.61 -17.82
C MET A 220 14.40 23.87 -17.46
N LEU A 221 15.07 25.01 -17.21
CA LEU A 221 14.41 26.30 -17.00
C LEU A 221 13.71 26.80 -18.28
N VAL A 222 14.34 26.62 -19.44
CA VAL A 222 13.78 27.02 -20.75
C VAL A 222 12.57 26.17 -21.14
N ASN A 223 12.50 24.91 -20.71
CA ASN A 223 11.40 23.99 -21.02
C ASN A 223 10.28 23.94 -19.96
N ASN A 224 10.32 24.78 -18.91
CA ASN A 224 9.33 24.81 -17.82
C ASN A 224 9.19 23.48 -17.03
N GLU A 225 10.14 22.55 -17.14
CA GLU A 225 10.08 21.25 -16.45
C GLU A 225 10.12 21.39 -14.93
N LEU A 226 10.77 22.46 -14.42
CA LEU A 226 10.87 22.74 -12.99
C LEU A 226 9.53 23.17 -12.38
N GLY A 227 8.75 23.97 -13.10
CA GLY A 227 7.39 24.34 -12.70
C GLY A 227 6.46 23.13 -12.70
N GLN A 228 6.60 22.24 -13.68
CA GLN A 228 5.85 20.99 -13.74
C GLN A 228 6.20 20.04 -12.59
N ALA A 229 7.48 19.89 -12.26
CA ALA A 229 7.93 19.06 -11.14
C ALA A 229 7.38 19.59 -9.80
N SER A 230 7.46 20.90 -9.56
CA SER A 230 6.92 21.54 -8.35
C SER A 230 5.40 21.35 -8.25
N ALA A 231 4.66 21.59 -9.33
CA ALA A 231 3.21 21.42 -9.34
C ALA A 231 2.78 19.95 -9.19
N ALA A 232 3.53 19.03 -9.80
CA ALA A 232 3.33 17.60 -9.62
C ALA A 232 3.55 17.20 -8.16
N PHE A 233 4.60 17.71 -7.52
CA PHE A 233 4.89 17.43 -6.12
C PHE A 233 3.79 17.94 -5.18
N GLU A 234 3.31 19.17 -5.37
CA GLU A 234 2.21 19.72 -4.57
C GLU A 234 0.96 18.85 -4.71
N LYS A 235 0.57 18.51 -5.94
CA LYS A 235 -0.59 17.65 -6.23
C LYS A 235 -0.44 16.24 -5.63
N LEU A 236 0.75 15.65 -5.72
CA LEU A 236 1.02 14.32 -5.16
C LEU A 236 1.00 14.34 -3.62
N SER A 237 1.50 15.41 -3.01
CA SER A 237 1.48 15.60 -1.57
C SER A 237 0.06 15.82 -1.04
N GLU A 238 -0.78 16.55 -1.78
CA GLU A 238 -2.19 16.71 -1.47
C GLU A 238 -2.95 15.38 -1.55
N LYS A 239 -2.77 14.62 -2.64
CA LYS A 239 -3.38 13.28 -2.79
C LYS A 239 -2.95 12.30 -1.69
N ALA A 240 -1.67 12.33 -1.31
CA ALA A 240 -1.17 11.49 -0.21
C ALA A 240 -1.84 11.87 1.12
N LYS A 241 -2.00 13.17 1.39
CA LYS A 241 -2.68 13.66 2.59
C LYS A 241 -4.17 13.32 2.60
N GLU A 242 -4.86 13.48 1.48
CA GLU A 242 -6.27 13.08 1.33
C GLU A 242 -6.47 11.59 1.64
N PHE A 243 -5.55 10.75 1.17
CA PHE A 243 -5.56 9.32 1.47
C PHE A 243 -5.32 9.05 2.97
N GLU A 244 -4.37 9.73 3.61
CA GLU A 244 -4.18 9.61 5.06
C GLU A 244 -5.46 10.00 5.83
N ASP A 245 -6.12 11.09 5.42
CA ASP A 245 -7.38 11.53 6.02
C ASP A 245 -8.53 10.53 5.78
N GLU A 246 -8.56 9.85 4.64
CA GLU A 246 -9.50 8.77 4.31
C GLU A 246 -9.31 7.58 5.26
N ILE A 247 -8.07 7.09 5.43
CA ILE A 247 -7.78 5.98 6.35
C ILE A 247 -8.18 6.35 7.79
N VAL A 248 -7.91 7.58 8.24
CA VAL A 248 -8.29 8.03 9.59
C VAL A 248 -9.82 7.99 9.77
N LYS A 249 -10.59 8.43 8.77
CA LYS A 249 -12.06 8.37 8.83
C LYS A 249 -12.56 6.92 8.88
N ASP A 250 -12.00 6.03 8.06
CA ASP A 250 -12.38 4.62 8.04
C ASP A 250 -12.08 3.94 9.38
N ALA A 251 -10.92 4.24 10.00
CA ALA A 251 -10.58 3.74 11.33
C ALA A 251 -11.60 4.20 12.40
N VAL A 252 -11.99 5.48 12.39
CA VAL A 252 -13.01 6.02 13.32
C VAL A 252 -14.38 5.38 13.10
N LEU A 253 -14.73 5.05 11.86
CA LEU A 253 -15.97 4.33 11.57
C LEU A 253 -15.92 2.89 12.09
N LEU A 254 -14.82 2.19 11.88
CA LEU A 254 -14.61 0.83 12.37
C LEU A 254 -14.67 0.77 13.91
N GLU A 255 -14.03 1.72 14.60
CA GLU A 255 -14.09 1.83 16.07
C GLU A 255 -15.55 1.95 16.55
N LYS A 256 -16.37 2.78 15.90
CA LYS A 256 -17.79 2.93 16.23
C LYS A 256 -18.61 1.68 15.95
N GLU A 257 -18.25 0.90 14.94
CA GLU A 257 -18.91 -0.39 14.66
C GLU A 257 -18.55 -1.42 15.74
N LEU A 258 -17.27 -1.51 16.12
CA LEU A 258 -16.80 -2.37 17.20
C LEU A 258 -17.45 -2.03 18.55
N GLU A 259 -17.61 -0.74 18.88
CA GLU A 259 -18.33 -0.32 20.08
C GLU A 259 -19.79 -0.81 20.08
N LYS A 260 -20.49 -0.72 18.94
CA LYS A 260 -21.87 -1.23 18.84
C LYS A 260 -21.93 -2.74 19.01
N ASP A 261 -20.99 -3.45 18.42
CA ASP A 261 -20.92 -4.91 18.53
C ASP A 261 -20.62 -5.35 19.97
N LEU A 262 -19.71 -4.68 20.66
CA LEU A 262 -19.45 -4.91 22.08
C LEU A 262 -20.71 -4.69 22.93
N VAL A 263 -21.45 -3.59 22.70
CA VAL A 263 -22.72 -3.32 23.39
C VAL A 263 -23.77 -4.41 23.10
N ASN A 264 -23.80 -4.95 21.89
CA ASN A 264 -24.72 -6.04 21.55
C ASN A 264 -24.32 -7.35 22.25
N VAL A 265 -23.02 -7.67 22.30
CA VAL A 265 -22.49 -8.83 23.02
C VAL A 265 -22.78 -8.72 24.52
N GLU A 266 -22.56 -7.56 25.14
CA GLU A 266 -22.89 -7.33 26.55
C GLU A 266 -24.37 -7.60 26.84
N LYS A 267 -25.28 -7.13 25.98
CA LYS A 267 -26.72 -7.39 26.13
C LYS A 267 -27.10 -8.86 26.00
N GLU A 268 -26.45 -9.62 25.11
CA GLU A 268 -26.70 -11.06 25.00
C GLU A 268 -26.16 -11.80 26.24
N VAL A 269 -24.99 -11.43 26.74
CA VAL A 269 -24.43 -11.98 27.99
C VAL A 269 -25.34 -11.68 29.19
N GLU A 270 -25.88 -10.46 29.30
CA GLU A 270 -26.84 -10.10 30.36
C GLU A 270 -28.11 -10.96 30.30
N LYS A 271 -28.65 -11.21 29.11
CA LYS A 271 -29.82 -12.09 28.95
C LYS A 271 -29.53 -13.52 29.39
N ASP A 272 -28.36 -14.05 29.01
CA ASP A 272 -27.93 -15.40 29.38
C ASP A 272 -27.76 -15.53 30.90
N ILE A 273 -27.17 -14.52 31.56
CA ILE A 273 -27.05 -14.49 33.03
C ILE A 273 -28.43 -14.52 33.69
N VAL A 274 -29.37 -13.68 33.24
CA VAL A 274 -30.74 -13.65 33.77
C VAL A 274 -31.46 -14.99 33.55
N PHE A 275 -31.20 -15.66 32.43
CA PHE A 275 -31.75 -16.98 32.17
C PHE A 275 -31.19 -18.02 33.15
N VAL A 276 -29.87 -18.04 33.37
CA VAL A 276 -29.22 -18.95 34.32
C VAL A 276 -29.70 -18.70 35.74
N GLU A 277 -29.81 -17.44 36.18
CA GLU A 277 -30.33 -17.09 37.51
C GLU A 277 -31.73 -17.69 37.74
N LYS A 278 -32.63 -17.55 36.76
CA LYS A 278 -33.98 -18.12 36.85
C LYS A 278 -34.00 -19.64 36.90
N GLU A 279 -33.11 -20.32 36.19
CA GLU A 279 -33.01 -21.78 36.27
C GLU A 279 -32.45 -22.22 37.62
N VAL A 280 -31.45 -21.53 38.16
CA VAL A 280 -30.91 -21.79 39.50
C VAL A 280 -31.98 -21.57 40.59
N GLU A 281 -32.75 -20.48 40.52
CA GLU A 281 -33.86 -20.24 41.45
C GLU A 281 -34.90 -21.37 41.41
N LYS A 282 -35.27 -21.84 40.22
CA LYS A 282 -36.21 -22.97 40.06
C LYS A 282 -35.65 -24.25 40.70
N ASP A 283 -34.37 -24.52 40.51
CA ASP A 283 -33.75 -25.72 41.07
C ASP A 283 -33.61 -25.64 42.60
N ILE A 284 -33.29 -24.46 43.16
CA ILE A 284 -33.32 -24.23 44.61
C ILE A 284 -34.73 -24.49 45.16
N MET A 285 -35.77 -23.95 44.53
CA MET A 285 -37.16 -24.15 44.96
C MET A 285 -37.58 -25.63 44.92
N LYS A 286 -37.07 -26.43 43.97
CA LYS A 286 -37.31 -27.89 43.94
C LYS A 286 -36.65 -28.56 45.14
N VAL A 287 -35.38 -28.25 45.40
CA VAL A 287 -34.63 -28.81 46.54
C VAL A 287 -35.29 -28.45 47.87
N GLU A 288 -35.73 -27.21 48.06
CA GLU A 288 -36.44 -26.80 49.28
C GLU A 288 -37.72 -27.62 49.51
N LYS A 289 -38.52 -27.84 48.45
CA LYS A 289 -39.74 -28.67 48.53
C LYS A 289 -39.42 -30.13 48.87
N GLU A 290 -38.35 -30.69 48.31
CA GLU A 290 -37.90 -32.05 48.63
C GLU A 290 -37.48 -32.14 50.10
N VAL A 291 -36.67 -31.18 50.60
CA VAL A 291 -36.25 -31.11 51.99
C VAL A 291 -37.44 -30.97 52.94
N GLU A 292 -38.41 -30.09 52.66
CA GLU A 292 -39.64 -29.98 53.48
C GLU A 292 -40.42 -31.28 53.53
N THR A 293 -40.50 -31.98 52.39
CA THR A 293 -41.21 -33.26 52.29
C THR A 293 -40.53 -34.33 53.13
N ASP A 294 -39.20 -34.39 53.10
CA ASP A 294 -38.43 -35.35 53.88
C ASP A 294 -38.43 -35.03 55.37
N ILE A 295 -38.38 -33.75 55.77
CA ILE A 295 -38.57 -33.34 57.17
C ILE A 295 -39.95 -33.78 57.67
N LYS A 296 -41.03 -33.61 56.89
CA LYS A 296 -42.37 -34.07 57.28
C LYS A 296 -42.44 -35.58 57.46
N LYS A 297 -41.73 -36.38 56.65
CA LYS A 297 -41.64 -37.83 56.84
C LYS A 297 -40.91 -38.20 58.13
N VAL A 298 -39.80 -37.53 58.45
CA VAL A 298 -39.00 -37.79 59.65
C VAL A 298 -39.77 -37.40 60.92
N VAL A 299 -40.40 -36.22 60.94
CA VAL A 299 -41.15 -35.72 62.11
C VAL A 299 -42.51 -36.44 62.26
N GLY A 300 -43.17 -36.80 61.16
CA GLY A 300 -44.43 -37.55 61.16
C GLY A 300 -44.26 -39.03 61.47
N GLY A 301 -43.10 -39.62 61.19
CA GLY A 301 -42.76 -41.02 61.46
C GLY A 301 -42.46 -41.33 62.93
N GLY A 302 -42.29 -40.31 63.79
CA GLY A 302 -41.96 -40.45 65.22
C GLY A 302 -43.14 -40.72 66.16
N ARG A 303 -44.37 -40.92 65.66
CA ARG A 303 -45.52 -41.36 66.46
C ARG A 303 -45.83 -42.83 66.19
N LYS A 304 -45.08 -43.72 66.83
CA LYS A 304 -45.53 -45.07 67.19
C LYS A 304 -44.93 -45.46 68.53
#